data_AF-A0A538HYU4-F1
#
_entry.id   AF-A0A538HYU4-F1
#
_cell.length_a   1.000
_cell.length_b   1.000
_cell.length_c   1.000
_cell.angle_alpha   90.00
_cell.angle_beta   90.00
_cell.angle_gamma   90.00
#
_symmetry.space_group_name_H-M   'P 1'
#
loop_
_entity.id
_entity.type
_entity.pdbx_description
1 polymer ?
#
loop_
_entity_poly.entity_id
_entity_poly.type
_entity_poly.pdbx_seq_one_letter_code
_entity_poly.pdbx_strand_id
1 'polypeptide(L)'
;MRAAVEIAAGVAIVDLEDEEVVELDATGTVEPPDVSTGLPLVVAADQSGPLIVAVVARRPPLVVSRDAGSTWHEIGSGLPTGRGVAISPEHPDVILFAGESRLFLSRDGGRFWHGLGVELDDIRAVEWLEETGLG
;
A
#
# COMPACT_ATOMS: atom_id res chain seq x y z
N MET A 1 13.08 -5.18 -2.70
CA MET A 1 11.67 -5.41 -2.28
C MET A 1 10.76 -5.04 -3.43
N ARG A 2 9.72 -5.82 -3.74
CA ARG A 2 8.86 -5.57 -4.91
C ARG A 2 7.39 -5.46 -4.56
N ALA A 3 6.67 -4.69 -5.38
CA ALA A 3 5.22 -4.57 -5.31
C ALA A 3 4.60 -4.74 -6.69
N ALA A 4 3.44 -5.38 -6.73
CA ALA A 4 2.54 -5.35 -7.88
C ALA A 4 1.62 -4.12 -7.76
N VAL A 5 1.51 -3.36 -8.85
CA VAL A 5 0.76 -2.11 -8.90
C VAL A 5 -0.16 -2.14 -10.10
N GLU A 6 -1.46 -2.22 -9.84
CA GLU A 6 -2.45 -2.12 -10.91
C GLU A 6 -2.60 -0.66 -11.34
N ILE A 7 -2.45 -0.44 -12.64
CA ILE A 7 -2.52 0.85 -13.32
C ILE A 7 -3.47 0.76 -14.53
N ALA A 8 -3.74 1.87 -15.20
CA ALA A 8 -4.61 1.87 -16.39
C ALA A 8 -4.20 0.87 -17.47
N ALA A 9 -2.90 0.64 -17.62
CA ALA A 9 -2.33 -0.21 -18.66
C ALA A 9 -2.19 -1.70 -18.28
N GLY A 10 -2.49 -2.09 -17.04
CA GLY A 10 -2.27 -3.46 -16.53
C GLY A 10 -1.61 -3.46 -15.16
N VAL A 11 -0.77 -4.45 -14.87
CA VAL A 11 -0.04 -4.56 -13.60
C VAL A 11 1.46 -4.34 -13.81
N ALA A 12 1.99 -3.30 -13.18
CA ALA A 12 3.41 -3.01 -13.13
C ALA A 12 4.03 -3.68 -11.90
N ILE A 13 5.15 -4.38 -12.08
CA ILE A 13 6.01 -4.80 -10.98
C ILE A 13 7.04 -3.71 -10.75
N VAL A 14 7.04 -3.16 -9.55
CA VAL A 14 7.91 -2.04 -9.16
C VAL A 14 8.94 -2.55 -8.16
N ASP A 15 10.21 -2.32 -8.44
CA ASP A 15 11.25 -2.42 -7.43
C ASP A 15 11.25 -1.14 -6.59
N LEU A 16 10.96 -1.29 -5.30
CA LEU A 16 10.80 -0.17 -4.39
C LEU A 16 12.14 0.37 -3.86
N GLU A 17 13.23 -0.34 -4.09
CA GLU A 17 14.57 0.07 -3.67
C GLU A 17 15.26 0.86 -4.77
N ASP A 18 15.19 0.35 -6.00
CA ASP A 18 15.72 1.03 -7.19
C ASP A 18 14.75 2.07 -7.78
N GLU A 19 13.50 2.10 -7.28
CA GLU A 19 12.43 3.02 -7.70
C GLU A 19 12.12 2.95 -9.21
N GLU A 20 12.07 1.73 -9.76
CA GLU A 20 11.84 1.48 -11.18
C GLU A 20 10.79 0.39 -11.45
N VAL A 21 10.16 0.47 -12.62
CA VAL A 21 9.28 -0.60 -13.12
C VAL A 21 10.15 -1.67 -13.78
N VAL A 22 10.11 -2.88 -13.24
CA VAL A 22 10.89 -4.02 -13.75
C VAL A 22 10.10 -4.89 -14.72
N GLU A 23 8.77 -4.90 -14.62
CA GLU A 23 7.89 -5.68 -15.49
C GLU A 23 6.53 -4.99 -15.63
N LEU A 24 5.86 -5.18 -16.78
CA LEU A 24 4.49 -4.73 -17.02
C LEU A 24 3.70 -5.85 -17.71
N ASP A 25 2.73 -6.41 -16.99
CA ASP A 25 1.76 -7.34 -17.55
C ASP A 25 0.48 -6.58 -17.91
N ALA A 26 0.24 -6.40 -19.22
CA ALA A 26 -0.94 -5.70 -19.73
C ALA A 26 -2.27 -6.45 -19.48
N THR A 27 -2.21 -7.71 -19.05
CA THR A 27 -3.38 -8.56 -18.80
C THR A 27 -3.62 -8.85 -17.32
N GLY A 28 -2.68 -8.48 -16.47
CA GLY A 28 -2.77 -8.69 -15.03
C GLY A 28 -3.82 -7.80 -14.36
N THR A 29 -4.25 -8.23 -13.18
CA THR A 29 -5.08 -7.45 -12.24
C THR A 29 -4.57 -7.71 -10.83
N VAL A 30 -4.58 -6.70 -9.95
CA VAL A 30 -4.24 -6.90 -8.53
C VAL A 30 -5.54 -7.08 -7.75
N GLU A 31 -5.72 -8.24 -7.13
CA GLU A 31 -6.90 -8.46 -6.29
C GLU A 31 -6.73 -7.66 -4.99
N PRO A 32 -7.63 -6.72 -4.67
CA PRO A 32 -7.52 -5.98 -3.42
C PRO A 32 -7.67 -6.95 -2.24
N PRO A 33 -6.97 -6.72 -1.11
CA PRO A 33 -7.11 -7.58 0.06
C PRO A 33 -8.57 -7.64 0.50
N ASP A 34 -9.12 -8.86 0.60
CA ASP A 34 -10.50 -9.11 1.02
C ASP A 34 -10.66 -8.78 2.51
N VAL A 35 -10.91 -7.50 2.80
CA VAL A 35 -11.21 -7.03 4.15
C VAL A 35 -12.69 -6.65 4.21
N SER A 36 -13.53 -7.65 4.45
CA SER A 36 -14.97 -7.47 4.68
C SER A 36 -15.21 -6.68 5.97
N THR A 37 -15.33 -5.36 5.84
CA THR A 37 -15.88 -4.49 6.88
C THR A 37 -17.06 -3.73 6.28
N GLY A 38 -18.16 -3.60 7.02
CA GLY A 38 -19.42 -2.98 6.56
C GLY A 38 -19.36 -1.46 6.31
N LEU A 39 -18.21 -0.93 5.88
CA LEU A 39 -17.94 0.47 5.58
C LEU A 39 -17.18 0.57 4.24
N PRO A 40 -17.27 1.69 3.51
CA PRO A 40 -16.63 1.88 2.20
C PRO A 40 -15.09 2.07 2.27
N LEU A 41 -14.41 1.39 3.20
CA LEU A 41 -13.02 1.62 3.58
C LEU A 41 -12.11 0.58 2.93
N VAL A 42 -11.05 1.02 2.23
CA VAL A 42 -9.95 0.12 1.84
C VAL A 42 -9.06 -0.08 3.06
N VAL A 43 -8.82 -1.33 3.44
CA VAL A 43 -8.08 -1.69 4.65
C VAL A 43 -6.97 -2.66 4.27
N ALA A 44 -5.77 -2.44 4.80
CA ALA A 44 -4.71 -3.45 4.88
C ALA A 44 -4.58 -3.89 6.35
N ALA A 45 -4.52 -5.19 6.58
CA ALA A 45 -4.25 -5.77 7.89
C ALA A 45 -2.97 -6.61 7.80
N ASP A 46 -2.11 -6.46 8.79
CA ASP A 46 -1.00 -7.39 8.98
C ASP A 46 -1.54 -8.75 9.42
N GLN A 47 -1.24 -9.81 8.67
CA GLN A 47 -1.72 -11.17 8.98
C GLN A 47 -1.10 -11.73 10.27
N SER A 48 -0.01 -11.15 10.75
CA SER A 48 0.78 -11.64 11.89
C SER A 48 0.52 -10.88 13.21
N GLY A 49 -0.20 -9.76 13.16
CA GLY A 49 -0.24 -8.80 14.27
C GLY A 49 -1.52 -7.96 14.37
N PRO A 50 -1.64 -7.10 15.40
CA PRO A 50 -2.81 -6.26 15.64
C PRO A 50 -2.84 -4.99 14.77
N LEU A 51 -1.92 -4.87 13.80
CA LEU A 51 -1.76 -3.69 12.96
C LEU A 51 -2.81 -3.66 11.85
N ILE A 52 -3.56 -2.58 11.81
CA ILE A 52 -4.54 -2.31 10.76
C ILE A 52 -4.30 -0.90 10.24
N VAL A 53 -4.20 -0.74 8.92
CA VAL A 53 -4.09 0.57 8.25
C VAL A 53 -5.26 0.71 7.29
N ALA A 54 -5.90 1.88 7.30
CA ALA A 54 -7.07 2.11 6.47
C ALA A 54 -7.05 3.47 5.79
N VAL A 55 -7.58 3.51 4.55
CA VAL A 55 -7.69 4.72 3.73
C VAL A 55 -9.04 5.39 3.94
N VAL A 56 -9.05 6.63 4.44
CA VAL A 56 -10.27 7.39 4.78
C VAL A 56 -10.49 8.58 3.85
N ALA A 57 -11.75 8.93 3.60
CA ALA A 57 -12.14 10.09 2.77
C ALA A 57 -12.00 11.44 3.49
N ARG A 58 -10.87 11.68 4.17
CA ARG A 58 -10.53 12.95 4.83
C ARG A 58 -9.01 13.18 4.81
N ARG A 59 -8.54 14.29 5.38
CA ARG A 59 -7.11 14.53 5.60
C ARG A 59 -6.78 14.46 7.10
N PRO A 60 -5.72 13.74 7.48
CA PRO A 60 -4.87 12.93 6.61
C PRO A 60 -5.60 11.67 6.11
N PRO A 61 -5.18 11.10 4.96
CA PRO A 61 -5.92 10.05 4.25
C PRO A 61 -5.79 8.66 4.87
N LEU A 62 -4.99 8.50 5.94
CA LEU A 62 -4.75 7.22 6.57
C LEU A 62 -5.02 7.26 8.07
N VAL A 63 -5.56 6.16 8.58
CA VAL A 63 -5.63 5.87 10.00
C VAL A 63 -4.97 4.53 10.28
N VAL A 64 -4.36 4.41 11.46
CA VAL A 64 -3.70 3.20 11.92
C VAL A 64 -4.22 2.79 13.29
N SER A 65 -4.49 1.51 13.43
CA SER A 65 -4.72 0.84 14.70
C SER A 65 -3.55 -0.10 14.97
N ARG A 66 -3.10 -0.16 16.22
CA ARG A 66 -2.08 -1.13 16.68
C ARG A 66 -2.62 -2.10 17.74
N ASP A 67 -3.93 -2.09 17.95
CA ASP A 67 -4.64 -2.86 18.98
C ASP A 67 -5.90 -3.52 18.41
N ALA A 68 -5.78 -4.05 17.18
CA ALA A 68 -6.81 -4.81 16.48
C ALA A 68 -8.15 -4.06 16.29
N GLY A 69 -8.07 -2.74 16.11
CA GLY A 69 -9.19 -1.85 15.79
C GLY A 69 -9.82 -1.21 17.02
N SER A 70 -9.24 -1.38 18.21
CA SER A 70 -9.77 -0.82 19.45
C SER A 70 -9.57 0.70 19.51
N THR A 71 -8.41 1.19 19.09
CA THR A 71 -8.08 2.62 18.99
C THR A 71 -7.42 2.95 17.66
N TRP A 72 -7.66 4.17 17.19
CA TRP A 72 -7.22 4.62 15.86
C TRP A 72 -6.49 5.95 15.98
N HIS A 73 -5.38 6.05 15.26
CA HIS A 73 -4.54 7.24 15.21
C HIS A 73 -4.38 7.68 13.75
N GLU A 74 -4.35 8.98 13.52
CA GLU A 74 -4.16 9.54 12.19
C GLU A 74 -2.68 9.47 11.77
N ILE A 75 -2.43 9.02 10.55
CA ILE A 75 -1.10 8.98 9.92
C ILE A 75 -1.21 9.47 8.47
N GLY A 76 -0.08 9.66 7.78
CA GLY A 76 -0.09 10.10 6.38
C GLY A 76 -0.29 11.60 6.20
N SER A 77 0.14 12.41 7.16
CA SER A 77 0.16 13.87 6.99
C SER A 77 1.00 14.24 5.77
N GLY A 78 0.45 15.11 4.91
CA GLY A 78 1.10 15.50 3.65
C GLY A 78 0.88 14.54 2.47
N LEU A 79 0.29 13.37 2.68
CA LEU A 79 -0.07 12.48 1.57
C LEU A 79 -1.26 13.03 0.77
N PRO A 80 -1.32 12.73 -0.54
CA PRO A 80 -2.48 13.04 -1.37
C PRO A 80 -3.67 12.11 -1.04
N THR A 81 -4.78 12.26 -1.75
CA THR A 81 -5.89 11.29 -1.68
C THR A 81 -5.37 9.89 -2.04
N GLY A 82 -5.70 8.90 -1.21
CA GLY A 82 -5.26 7.52 -1.39
C GLY A 82 -6.15 6.69 -2.29
N ARG A 83 -5.53 5.78 -3.03
CA ARG A 83 -6.17 4.74 -3.84
C ARG A 83 -6.02 3.35 -3.22
N GLY A 84 -4.89 3.10 -2.57
CA GLY A 84 -4.60 1.81 -1.93
C GLY A 84 -3.52 1.93 -0.88
N VAL A 85 -3.43 0.90 -0.04
CA VAL A 85 -2.40 0.76 0.99
C VAL A 85 -2.08 -0.72 1.16
N ALA A 86 -0.81 -1.04 1.38
CA ALA A 86 -0.35 -2.41 1.61
C ALA A 86 0.73 -2.41 2.71
N ILE A 87 0.65 -3.36 3.64
CA ILE A 87 1.62 -3.55 4.73
C ILE A 87 2.55 -4.70 4.33
N SER A 88 3.87 -4.52 4.48
CA SER A 88 4.83 -5.59 4.18
C SER A 88 4.58 -6.77 5.12
N PRO A 89 4.40 -8.00 4.59
CA PRO A 89 4.16 -9.18 5.41
C PRO A 89 5.38 -9.55 6.27
N GLU A 90 6.59 -9.23 5.81
CA GLU A 90 7.84 -9.53 6.54
C GLU A 90 8.20 -8.44 7.56
N HIS A 91 7.83 -7.18 7.27
CA HIS A 91 8.19 -6.02 8.07
C HIS A 91 7.01 -5.05 8.24
N PRO A 92 6.13 -5.23 9.25
CA PRO A 92 4.89 -4.46 9.39
C PRO A 92 5.06 -2.92 9.55
N ASP A 93 6.25 -2.45 9.92
CA ASP A 93 6.56 -1.01 9.93
C ASP A 93 6.79 -0.43 8.52
N VAL A 94 6.97 -1.30 7.52
CA VAL A 94 7.10 -0.95 6.12
C VAL A 94 5.72 -0.96 5.47
N ILE A 95 5.25 0.23 5.05
CA ILE A 95 3.90 0.44 4.52
C ILE A 95 4.02 1.14 3.17
N LEU A 96 3.39 0.58 2.15
CA LEU A 96 3.25 1.16 0.83
C LEU A 96 1.89 1.84 0.71
N PHE A 97 1.86 3.07 0.21
CA PHE A 97 0.65 3.82 -0.07
C PHE A 97 0.62 4.26 -1.52
N ALA A 98 -0.52 4.06 -2.17
CA ALA A 98 -0.77 4.51 -3.53
C ALA A 98 -1.58 5.80 -3.53
N GLY A 99 -1.01 6.87 -4.09
CA GLY A 99 -1.78 8.00 -4.60
C GLY A 99 -2.36 7.71 -5.98
N GLU A 100 -2.78 8.75 -6.69
CA GLU A 100 -3.29 8.63 -8.06
C GLU A 100 -2.21 8.25 -9.08
N SER A 101 -1.01 8.83 -8.95
CA SER A 101 0.08 8.63 -9.93
C SER A 101 1.46 8.38 -9.32
N ARG A 102 1.53 8.29 -7.99
CA ARG A 102 2.78 8.11 -7.25
C ARG A 102 2.59 7.19 -6.07
N LEU A 103 3.62 6.38 -5.82
CA LEU A 103 3.76 5.52 -4.65
C LEU A 103 4.51 6.25 -3.54
N PHE A 104 4.15 5.94 -2.31
CA PHE A 104 4.79 6.46 -1.11
C PHE A 104 5.14 5.30 -0.19
N LEU A 105 6.38 5.26 0.28
CA LEU A 105 6.89 4.24 1.18
C LEU A 105 7.18 4.83 2.56
N SER A 106 6.60 4.23 3.58
CA SER A 106 6.98 4.43 4.97
C SER A 106 7.81 3.24 5.43
N ARG A 107 8.83 3.48 6.25
CA ARG A 107 9.64 2.42 6.91
C ARG A 107 9.56 2.47 8.44
N ASP A 108 8.67 3.29 9.00
CA ASP A 108 8.56 3.55 10.44
C ASP A 108 7.11 3.52 10.97
N GLY A 109 6.26 2.73 10.32
CA GLY A 109 4.88 2.52 10.72
C GLY A 109 3.96 3.72 10.41
N GLY A 110 4.28 4.48 9.37
CA GLY A 110 3.45 5.54 8.80
C GLY A 110 3.71 6.93 9.37
N ARG A 111 4.82 7.11 10.11
CA ARG A 111 5.18 8.41 10.71
C ARG A 111 5.79 9.34 9.66
N PHE A 112 6.68 8.80 8.83
CA PHE A 112 7.28 9.52 7.72
C PHE A 112 7.08 8.76 6.40
N TRP A 113 6.90 9.52 5.32
CA TRP A 113 6.61 8.99 3.99
C TRP A 113 7.61 9.53 2.97
N HIS A 114 8.24 8.63 2.25
CA HIS A 114 9.10 8.94 1.11
C HIS A 114 8.30 8.71 -0.18
N GLY A 115 8.20 9.73 -1.03
CA GLY A 115 7.56 9.59 -2.34
C GLY A 115 8.56 9.00 -3.33
N LEU A 116 8.21 7.86 -3.93
CA LEU A 116 9.07 7.20 -4.90
C LEU A 116 9.14 8.01 -6.20
N GLY A 117 10.30 7.96 -6.86
CA GLY A 117 10.59 8.63 -8.12
C GLY A 117 9.92 7.99 -9.34
N VAL A 118 9.35 6.80 -9.18
CA VAL A 118 8.53 6.14 -10.19
C VAL A 118 7.17 6.84 -10.34
N GLU A 119 6.84 7.23 -11.57
CA GLU A 119 5.52 7.77 -11.91
C GLU A 119 4.73 6.73 -12.69
N LEU A 120 3.48 6.54 -12.28
CA LEU A 120 2.58 5.55 -12.84
C LEU A 120 1.26 6.24 -13.21
N ASP A 121 0.63 5.80 -14.29
CA ASP A 121 -0.62 6.40 -14.75
C ASP A 121 -1.84 5.68 -14.15
N ASP A 122 -2.70 6.43 -13.45
CA ASP A 122 -3.96 5.95 -12.87
C ASP A 122 -3.81 4.66 -12.02
N ILE A 123 -3.12 4.78 -10.87
CA ILE A 123 -2.95 3.66 -9.93
C ILE A 123 -4.31 3.30 -9.30
N ARG A 124 -4.63 2.00 -9.33
CA ARG A 124 -5.90 1.44 -8.85
C ARG A 124 -5.75 0.59 -7.60
N ALA A 125 -4.69 -0.19 -7.52
CA ALA A 125 -4.42 -1.09 -6.40
C ALA A 125 -2.92 -1.35 -6.25
N VAL A 126 -2.52 -1.79 -5.04
CA VAL A 126 -1.14 -2.15 -4.70
C VAL A 126 -1.11 -3.38 -3.81
N GLU A 127 -0.14 -4.25 -4.05
CA GLU A 127 0.12 -5.45 -3.25
C GLU A 127 1.62 -5.71 -3.14
N TRP A 128 2.07 -6.24 -2.00
CA TRP A 128 3.44 -6.70 -1.84
C TRP A 128 3.64 -8.04 -2.55
N LEU A 129 4.72 -8.17 -3.31
CA LEU A 129 5.12 -9.47 -3.82
C LEU A 129 6.00 -10.16 -2.78
N GLU A 130 5.60 -11.34 -2.34
CA GLU A 130 6.51 -12.22 -1.62
C GLU A 130 7.63 -12.64 -2.58
N GLU A 131 8.88 -12.42 -2.18
CA GLU A 131 9.97 -13.14 -2.82
C GLU A 131 9.75 -14.61 -2.50
N THR A 132 9.17 -15.35 -3.45
CA THR A 132 9.07 -16.81 -3.32
C THR A 132 10.48 -17.34 -3.19
N GLY A 133 10.90 -17.59 -1.95
CA GLY A 133 12.09 -18.33 -1.64
C GLY A 133 11.91 -19.70 -2.28
N LEU A 134 12.56 -19.93 -3.42
CA LEU A 134 12.81 -21.27 -3.91
C LEU A 134 13.71 -21.94 -2.85
N GLY A 135 13.06 -22.63 -1.91
CA GLY A 135 13.68 -23.63 -1.05
C GLY A 135 13.98 -24.92 -1.79
#